data_AF-A0A838D053-F1
#
_entry.id   AF-A0A838D053-F1
#
_cell.length_a   1.000
_cell.length_b   1.000
_cell.length_c   1.000
_cell.angle_alpha   90.00
_cell.angle_beta   90.00
_cell.angle_gamma   90.00
#
_symmetry.space_group_name_H-M   'P 1'
#
loop_
_entity.id
_entity.type
_entity.pdbx_description
1 polymer ?
#
loop_
_entity_poly.entity_id
_entity_poly.type
_entity_poly.pdbx_seq_one_letter_code
_entity_poly.pdbx_strand_id
1 'polypeptide(L)'
;MAREVARGRVDLADPDHERGWTRLRALPGVGSWTVACLALHGQGRYDVIPAGDLGFRKLLGRLDSGGDPAARVDEAVVRERFAVYGAWAGLAGAHAMALQHQVRPTARVAA
;
A
#
# COMPACT_ATOMS: atom_id res chain seq x y z
N MET A 1 4.65 -20.46 2.24
CA MET A 1 5.45 -19.61 1.33
C MET A 1 6.72 -20.31 0.86
N ALA A 2 7.73 -20.53 1.71
CA ALA A 2 9.01 -21.15 1.30
C ALA A 2 8.88 -22.44 0.49
N ARG A 3 7.97 -23.35 0.89
CA ARG A 3 7.68 -24.60 0.16
C ARG A 3 7.12 -24.38 -1.26
N GLU A 4 6.34 -23.32 -1.47
CA GLU A 4 5.79 -23.00 -2.80
C GLU A 4 6.89 -22.53 -3.74
N VAL A 5 7.78 -21.67 -3.24
CA VAL A 5 8.93 -21.14 -3.99
C VAL A 5 9.95 -22.24 -4.27
N ALA A 6 10.35 -23.00 -3.26
CA ALA A 6 11.33 -24.09 -3.40
C ALA A 6 10.88 -25.19 -4.37
N ARG A 7 9.57 -25.36 -4.58
CA ARG A 7 9.01 -26.32 -5.53
C ARG A 7 8.69 -25.71 -6.90
N GLY A 8 9.11 -24.47 -7.16
CA GLY A 8 8.88 -23.76 -8.43
C GLY A 8 7.42 -23.45 -8.72
N ARG A 9 6.53 -23.54 -7.72
CA ARG A 9 5.09 -23.26 -7.92
C ARG A 9 4.77 -21.78 -7.87
N VAL A 10 5.63 -21.01 -7.22
CA VAL A 10 5.65 -19.55 -7.28
C VAL A 10 7.08 -19.15 -7.61
N ASP A 11 7.29 -18.62 -8.82
CA ASP A 11 8.49 -17.91 -9.16
C ASP A 11 8.25 -16.42 -8.86
N LEU A 12 9.09 -15.84 -7.99
CA LEU A 12 8.97 -14.44 -7.58
C LEU A 12 9.55 -13.47 -8.60
N ALA A 13 10.38 -13.96 -9.52
CA ALA A 13 11.01 -13.19 -10.59
C ALA A 13 10.30 -13.34 -11.96
N ASP A 14 9.22 -14.15 -12.01
CA ASP A 14 8.39 -14.27 -13.20
C ASP A 14 7.81 -12.91 -13.59
N PRO A 15 7.95 -12.45 -14.84
CA PRO A 15 7.38 -11.17 -15.27
C PRO A 15 5.86 -11.08 -15.09
N ASP A 16 5.15 -12.21 -15.11
CA ASP A 16 3.73 -12.30 -14.71
C ASP A 16 3.60 -12.51 -13.20
N HIS A 17 3.85 -11.43 -12.45
CA HIS A 17 3.74 -11.45 -11.00
C HIS A 17 2.32 -11.82 -10.51
N GLU A 18 1.25 -11.51 -11.25
CA GLU A 18 -0.14 -11.66 -10.79
C GLU A 18 -0.55 -13.13 -10.64
N ARG A 19 -0.02 -14.00 -11.50
CA ARG A 19 -0.16 -15.45 -11.35
C ARG A 19 0.45 -15.93 -10.03
N GLY A 20 1.65 -15.46 -9.71
CA GLY A 20 2.32 -15.75 -8.44
C GLY A 20 1.52 -15.23 -7.24
N TRP A 21 1.01 -14.01 -7.32
CA TRP A 21 0.20 -13.37 -6.28
C TRP A 21 -1.08 -14.14 -5.97
N THR A 22 -1.78 -14.61 -7.00
CA THR A 22 -3.00 -15.41 -6.82
C THR A 22 -2.72 -16.68 -6.02
N ARG A 23 -1.61 -17.35 -6.31
CA ARG A 23 -1.20 -18.53 -5.54
C ARG A 23 -0.74 -18.18 -4.12
N LEU A 24 -0.02 -17.07 -3.95
CA LEU A 24 0.42 -16.60 -2.63
C LEU A 24 -0.77 -16.26 -1.73
N ARG A 25 -1.81 -15.58 -2.25
CA ARG A 25 -3.03 -15.23 -1.49
C ARG A 25 -3.83 -16.45 -1.02
N ALA A 26 -3.66 -17.62 -1.64
CA ALA A 26 -4.28 -18.86 -1.18
C ALA A 26 -3.58 -19.45 0.06
N LEU A 27 -2.42 -18.93 0.46
CA LEU A 27 -1.71 -19.40 1.63
C LEU A 27 -2.24 -18.74 2.92
N PRO A 28 -2.38 -19.49 4.01
CA PRO A 28 -2.72 -18.93 5.31
C PRO A 28 -1.74 -17.81 5.72
N GLY A 29 -2.28 -16.69 6.18
CA GLY A 29 -1.50 -15.53 6.62
C GLY A 29 -0.99 -14.60 5.52
N VAL A 30 -1.31 -14.87 4.24
CA VAL A 30 -0.93 -13.99 3.13
C VAL A 30 -2.16 -13.26 2.60
N GLY A 31 -2.30 -11.99 2.99
CA GLY A 31 -3.38 -11.12 2.56
C GLY A 31 -3.03 -10.22 1.37
N SER A 32 -3.99 -9.40 0.95
CA SER A 32 -3.81 -8.36 -0.06
C SER A 32 -2.67 -7.40 0.30
N TRP A 33 -2.57 -6.99 1.57
CA TRP A 33 -1.49 -6.13 2.06
C TRP A 33 -0.12 -6.77 1.86
N THR A 34 0.06 -8.04 2.23
CA THR A 34 1.34 -8.75 2.07
C THR A 34 1.77 -8.82 0.61
N VAL A 35 0.83 -9.12 -0.28
CA VAL A 35 1.10 -9.15 -1.73
C VAL A 35 1.43 -7.76 -2.27
N ALA A 36 0.71 -6.72 -1.87
CA ALA A 36 1.01 -5.36 -2.30
C ALA A 36 2.38 -4.88 -1.83
N CYS A 37 2.79 -5.25 -0.61
CA CYS A 37 4.14 -4.98 -0.11
C CYS A 37 5.22 -5.70 -0.94
N LEU A 38 5.00 -6.98 -1.28
CA LEU A 38 5.88 -7.72 -2.18
C LEU A 38 5.96 -7.05 -3.56
N ALA A 39 4.81 -6.67 -4.13
CA ALA A 39 4.70 -6.01 -5.42
C ALA A 39 5.55 -4.73 -5.46
N LEU A 40 5.32 -3.82 -4.50
CA LEU A 40 5.96 -2.51 -4.45
C LEU A 40 7.45 -2.59 -4.10
N HIS A 41 7.81 -3.33 -3.05
CA HIS A 41 9.16 -3.31 -2.49
C HIS A 41 10.07 -4.43 -2.99
N GLY A 42 9.50 -5.56 -3.44
CA GLY A 42 10.25 -6.73 -3.89
C GLY A 42 10.27 -6.91 -5.41
N GLN A 43 9.26 -6.42 -6.13
CA GLN A 43 9.03 -6.72 -7.55
C GLN A 43 8.98 -5.49 -8.46
N GLY A 44 9.19 -4.28 -7.92
CA GLY A 44 9.21 -3.05 -8.71
C GLY A 44 7.87 -2.68 -9.35
N ARG A 45 6.75 -3.23 -8.86
CA ARG A 45 5.39 -2.88 -9.30
C ARG A 45 4.95 -1.58 -8.65
N TYR A 46 5.52 -0.48 -9.16
CA TYR A 46 5.28 0.88 -8.65
C TYR A 46 3.86 1.41 -8.89
N ASP A 47 3.04 0.67 -9.64
CA ASP A 47 1.61 0.87 -9.83
C ASP A 47 0.77 0.39 -8.63
N VAL A 48 1.32 -0.50 -7.80
CA VAL A 48 0.58 -1.15 -6.71
C VAL A 48 0.80 -0.43 -5.38
N ILE A 49 -0.30 0.02 -4.77
CA ILE A 49 -0.30 0.60 -3.43
C ILE A 49 -0.80 -0.42 -2.38
N PRO A 50 -0.08 -0.61 -1.25
CA PRO A 50 -0.56 -1.36 -0.09
C PRO A 50 -1.71 -0.65 0.65
N ALA A 51 -2.87 -0.51 0.02
CA ALA A 51 -3.99 0.30 0.55
C ALA A 51 -4.51 -0.12 1.94
N GLY A 52 -4.33 -1.38 2.32
CA GLY A 52 -4.63 -1.91 3.65
C GLY A 52 -3.66 -1.50 4.75
N ASP A 53 -2.56 -0.83 4.40
CA ASP A 53 -1.55 -0.42 5.37
C ASP A 53 -2.12 0.58 6.37
N LEU A 54 -1.90 0.29 7.66
CA LEU A 54 -2.40 1.15 8.72
C LEU A 54 -1.77 2.55 8.66
N GLY A 55 -0.55 2.70 8.16
CA GLY A 55 0.13 3.97 7.96
C GLY A 55 -0.61 4.87 6.97
N PHE A 56 -0.89 4.38 5.75
CA PHE A 56 -1.63 5.14 4.73
C PHE A 56 -3.00 5.60 5.25
N ARG A 57 -3.72 4.69 5.92
CA ARG A 57 -5.04 4.99 6.48
C ARG A 57 -4.98 6.07 7.56
N LYS A 58 -3.90 6.09 8.37
CA LYS A 58 -3.61 7.12 9.40
C LYS A 58 -3.31 8.46 8.74
N LEU A 59 -2.44 8.43 7.73
CA LEU A 59 -1.94 9.60 7.05
C LEU A 59 -3.08 10.37 6.41
N LEU A 60 -3.89 9.70 5.57
CA LEU A 60 -5.03 10.32 4.93
C LEU A 60 -6.11 10.73 5.94
N GLY A 61 -6.38 9.91 6.95
CA GLY A 61 -7.35 10.26 8.01
C GLY A 61 -6.96 11.54 8.76
N ARG A 62 -5.69 11.71 9.09
CA ARG A 62 -5.17 12.95 9.71
C ARG A 62 -5.27 14.14 8.78
N LEU A 63 -4.92 13.98 7.51
CA LEU A 63 -5.00 15.06 6.52
C LEU A 63 -6.45 15.53 6.33
N ASP A 64 -7.39 14.59 6.20
CA ASP A 64 -8.81 14.90 5.95
C ASP A 64 -9.51 15.49 7.18
N SER A 65 -9.04 15.16 8.39
CA SER A 65 -9.60 15.66 9.65
C SER A 65 -8.94 16.95 10.16
N GLY A 66 -7.90 17.46 9.49
CA GLY A 66 -7.11 18.61 9.98
C GLY A 66 -6.20 18.27 11.18
N GLY A 67 -5.85 16.99 11.36
CA GLY A 67 -4.83 16.55 12.31
C GLY A 67 -5.31 15.64 13.45
N ASP A 68 -6.53 15.10 13.39
CA ASP A 68 -7.00 14.16 14.42
C ASP A 68 -6.15 12.87 14.40
N PRO A 69 -5.42 12.54 15.48
CA PRO A 69 -4.55 11.37 15.52
C PRO A 69 -5.29 10.02 15.47
N ALA A 70 -6.59 10.00 15.79
CA ALA A 70 -7.44 8.82 15.77
C ALA A 70 -8.11 8.59 14.40
N ALA A 71 -8.23 9.62 13.56
CA ALA A 71 -8.91 9.55 12.28
C ALA A 71 -8.24 8.56 11.31
N ARG A 72 -9.07 7.79 10.61
CA ARG A 72 -8.69 6.77 9.62
C ARG A 72 -9.60 6.84 8.42
N VAL A 73 -9.05 6.50 7.26
CA VAL A 73 -9.84 6.23 6.06
C VAL A 73 -9.83 4.73 5.74
N ASP A 74 -10.75 4.30 4.87
CA ASP A 74 -10.81 2.95 4.35
C ASP A 74 -9.84 2.74 3.18
N GLU A 75 -9.56 1.48 2.85
CA GLU A 75 -8.63 1.13 1.77
C GLU A 75 -9.06 1.69 0.41
N ALA A 76 -10.37 1.79 0.16
CA ALA A 76 -10.91 2.36 -1.07
C ALA A 76 -10.46 3.82 -1.25
N VAL A 77 -10.51 4.62 -0.18
CA VAL A 77 -10.06 6.02 -0.18
C VAL A 77 -8.56 6.10 -0.42
N VAL A 78 -7.76 5.18 0.14
CA VAL A 78 -6.32 5.12 -0.15
C VAL A 78 -6.08 4.86 -1.63
N ARG A 79 -6.78 3.89 -2.24
CA ARG A 79 -6.64 3.60 -3.68
C ARG A 79 -7.03 4.80 -4.53
N GLU A 80 -8.18 5.41 -4.25
CA GLU A 80 -8.67 6.58 -4.97
C GLU A 80 -7.69 7.75 -4.88
N ARG A 81 -7.21 8.07 -3.67
CA ARG A 81 -6.33 9.22 -3.46
C ARG A 81 -4.99 9.10 -4.20
N PHE A 82 -4.48 7.89 -4.38
CA PHE A 82 -3.24 7.65 -5.10
C PHE A 82 -3.44 7.32 -6.60
N ALA A 83 -4.68 7.10 -7.05
CA ALA A 83 -4.97 6.75 -8.45
C ALA A 83 -4.53 7.85 -9.45
N VAL A 84 -4.51 9.12 -9.03
CA VAL A 84 -3.98 10.26 -9.79
C VAL A 84 -2.54 10.05 -10.28
N TYR A 85 -1.73 9.25 -9.58
CA TYR A 85 -0.35 8.97 -9.97
C TYR A 85 -0.22 7.81 -10.98
N GLY A 86 -1.32 7.14 -11.33
CA GLY A 86 -1.35 6.07 -12.32
C GLY A 86 -0.33 4.96 -12.04
N ALA A 87 0.54 4.69 -13.02
CA ALA A 87 1.60 3.68 -12.93
C ALA A 87 2.64 3.93 -11.82
N TRP A 88 2.58 5.08 -11.15
CA TRP A 88 3.48 5.47 -10.05
C TRP A 88 2.78 5.56 -8.70
N ALA A 89 1.51 5.10 -8.58
CA ALA A 89 0.73 5.19 -7.35
C ALA A 89 1.41 4.59 -6.12
N GLY A 90 2.01 3.40 -6.26
CA GLY A 90 2.78 2.75 -5.20
C GLY A 90 4.03 3.53 -4.82
N LEU A 91 4.78 4.06 -5.80
CA LEU A 91 5.99 4.86 -5.53
C LEU A 91 5.66 6.19 -4.85
N ALA A 92 4.62 6.89 -5.32
CA ALA A 92 4.11 8.08 -4.65
C ALA A 92 3.67 7.77 -3.21
N GLY A 93 3.03 6.61 -2.99
CA GLY A 93 2.70 6.10 -1.67
C GLY A 93 3.94 5.92 -0.78
N ALA A 94 5.00 5.30 -1.29
CA ALA A 94 6.24 5.11 -0.54
C ALA A 94 6.85 6.44 -0.09
N HIS A 95 6.86 7.46 -0.95
CA HIS A 95 7.31 8.80 -0.59
C HIS A 95 6.39 9.49 0.43
N ALA A 96 5.07 9.37 0.28
CA ALA A 96 4.12 9.90 1.25
C ALA A 96 4.33 9.31 2.65
N MET A 97 4.61 8.01 2.73
CA MET A 97 4.94 7.32 3.98
C MET A 97 6.28 7.77 4.57
N ALA A 98 7.30 7.96 3.73
CA ALA A 98 8.60 8.48 4.19
C ALA A 98 8.49 9.88 4.80
N LEU A 99 7.54 10.69 4.32
CA LEU A 99 7.30 12.07 4.76
C LEU A 99 6.18 12.18 5.80
N GLN A 100 5.55 11.09 6.22
CA GLN A 100 4.34 11.12 7.06
C GLN A 100 4.51 11.87 8.40
N HIS A 101 5.73 11.87 8.95
CA HIS A 101 6.04 12.56 10.21
C HIS A 101 6.23 14.07 10.03
N GLN A 102 6.38 14.55 8.80
CA GLN A 102 6.52 15.96 8.46
C GLN A 102 5.16 16.65 8.28
N VAL A 103 4.08 15.87 8.15
CA VAL A 103 2.72 16.38 8.07
C VAL A 103 2.35 17.04 9.40
N ARG A 104 2.28 18.37 9.40
CA ARG A 104 1.78 19.15 10.53
C ARG A 104 0.26 19.27 10.46
N PRO A 105 -0.45 19.31 11.60
CA PRO A 105 -1.85 19.68 11.62
C PRO A 105 -2.03 21.03 10.93
N THR A 106 -2.88 21.10 9.91
CA THR A 106 -3.29 22.37 9.33
C THR A 106 -4.12 23.09 10.38
N ALA A 107 -3.65 24.26 10.83
CA ALA A 107 -4.46 25.13 11.69
C ALA A 107 -5.80 25.36 10.99
N ARG A 108 -6.91 25.06 11.67
CA ARG A 108 -8.25 25.42 11.18
C ARG A 108 -8.22 26.90 10.83
N VAL A 109 -8.50 27.24 9.58
CA VAL A 109 -8.95 28.59 9.24
C VAL A 109 -10.30 28.73 9.92
N ALA A 110 -10.33 29.42 11.05
CA ALA A 110 -11.58 29.76 11.72
C ALA A 110 -12.36 30.69 10.77
N ALA A 111 -13.56 30.24 10.38
CA ALA A 111 -14.58 31.08 9.76
C ALA A 111 -15.38 31.80 10.85
#